data_AF-K0HP44-F1
#
_entry.id   AF-K0HP44-F1
#
_cell.length_a   1.000
_cell.length_b   1.000
_cell.length_c   1.000
_cell.angle_alpha   90.00
_cell.angle_beta   90.00
_cell.angle_gamma   90.00
#
_symmetry.space_group_name_H-M   'P 1'
#
loop_
_entity.id
_entity.type
_entity.pdbx_description
1 polymer ?
#
loop_
_entity_poly.entity_id
_entity_poly.type
_entity_poly.pdbx_seq_one_letter_code
_entity_poly.pdbx_strand_id
1 'polypeptide(L)'
;MNAPIEPMTDQMALQEALAQPDLASLQAFLSKQMAVQKVQALIRGDGLNAVSERILNFARLDRSLELLAAAALARIAAVAGTRESYVTDLIPELFSVRPGSIEELSKGDDKAYAAAAVALSKSEWQEDYCIEEALTIDTAEEARKVLLASALETSASLSRFLRLLEVNSPMLYEFPTYDSRMKRVRRIFSAVSEVLIRWQGTLGHEPGTALGDCLAAYLRGDAESAEAAVVTDVIDSGLTILGRMIQRRFSCAFDANSYAIVERAQQAVRIGWHEFLSRSSAIRELRSDLLEAALVLARQNRTDSRIMEVIVLAFGSRAQAALAIGRHFSGAQDADPDVRAWWVAAGVVERSQRTTEHTFGNNEDQQIGSLLIEMESIKEPMEKLSRAVVPLLEISDPVLASTMRNAAAGYAEIAQTTRRLARMRKLSKTDLKGERMEYNPLEHEMIGGHQPGVRSVRVERDGIRKEFGGKVKTLVKPWVKPEE
;
A
#
# COMPACT_ATOMS: atom_id res chain seq x y z
N MET A 1 58.53 19.63 27.42
CA MET A 1 59.32 18.91 26.39
C MET A 1 58.48 17.73 25.93
N ASN A 2 57.83 17.85 24.78
CA ASN A 2 57.14 16.72 24.15
C ASN A 2 58.19 15.90 23.40
N ALA A 3 58.43 14.68 23.85
CA ALA A 3 59.27 13.74 23.13
C ALA A 3 58.70 13.51 21.72
N PRO A 4 59.53 13.49 20.67
CA PRO A 4 59.08 13.16 19.33
C PRO A 4 58.66 11.69 19.32
N ILE A 5 57.43 11.42 18.91
CA ILE A 5 56.93 10.06 18.69
C ILE A 5 57.65 9.54 17.44
N GLU A 6 58.61 8.64 17.62
CA GLU A 6 59.30 7.97 16.51
C GLU A 6 58.27 7.27 15.59
N PRO A 7 58.47 7.30 14.26
CA PRO A 7 57.60 6.59 13.34
C PRO A 7 57.74 5.07 13.54
N MET A 8 56.74 4.44 14.16
CA MET A 8 56.62 2.97 14.18
C MET A 8 56.69 2.42 12.75
N THR A 9 57.56 1.43 12.55
CA THR A 9 57.60 0.64 11.32
C THR A 9 56.41 -0.34 11.27
N ASP A 10 55.96 -0.70 10.07
CA ASP A 10 54.81 -1.61 9.85
C ASP A 10 54.94 -2.93 10.66
N GLN A 11 56.16 -3.46 10.80
CA GLN A 11 56.44 -4.67 11.59
C GLN A 11 56.31 -4.47 13.10
N MET A 12 56.75 -3.33 13.63
CA MET A 12 56.59 -3.03 15.06
C MET A 12 55.11 -2.88 15.44
N ALA A 13 54.30 -2.26 14.57
CA ALA A 13 52.86 -2.13 14.79
C ALA A 13 52.14 -3.48 14.82
N LEU A 14 52.52 -4.40 13.93
CA LEU A 14 51.96 -5.74 13.91
C LEU A 14 52.37 -6.54 15.16
N GLN A 15 53.63 -6.48 15.59
CA GLN A 15 54.09 -7.14 16.80
C GLN A 15 53.37 -6.61 18.05
N GLU A 16 53.20 -5.30 18.17
CA GLU A 16 52.48 -4.68 19.29
C GLU A 16 51.01 -5.09 19.32
N ALA A 17 50.36 -5.25 18.15
CA ALA A 17 49.00 -5.77 18.06
C ALA A 17 48.91 -7.23 18.52
N LEU A 18 49.82 -8.09 18.06
CA LEU A 18 49.84 -9.51 18.43
C LEU A 18 50.19 -9.73 19.92
N ALA A 19 50.95 -8.80 20.51
CA ALA A 19 51.36 -8.81 21.91
C ALA A 19 50.25 -8.38 22.89
N GLN A 20 49.10 -7.90 22.40
CA GLN A 20 48.01 -7.49 23.29
C GLN A 20 47.53 -8.69 24.14
N PRO A 21 47.31 -8.48 25.46
CA PRO A 21 47.06 -9.57 26.40
C PRO A 21 45.66 -10.15 26.29
N ASP A 22 44.70 -9.35 25.85
CA ASP A 22 43.29 -9.70 25.74
C ASP A 22 42.63 -9.02 24.53
N LEU A 23 41.41 -9.44 24.22
CA LEU A 23 40.67 -8.95 23.05
C LEU A 23 40.23 -7.48 23.18
N ALA A 24 39.91 -7.02 24.39
CA ALA A 24 39.50 -5.63 24.60
C ALA A 24 40.69 -4.67 24.38
N SER A 25 41.88 -5.05 24.84
CA SER A 25 43.14 -4.36 24.60
C SER A 25 43.51 -4.35 23.12
N LEU A 26 43.35 -5.49 22.43
CA LEU A 26 43.53 -5.57 20.97
C LEU A 26 42.56 -4.66 20.22
N GLN A 27 41.27 -4.66 20.56
CA GLN A 27 40.31 -3.76 19.94
C GLN A 27 40.64 -2.30 20.20
N ALA A 28 40.99 -1.92 21.44
CA ALA A 28 41.38 -0.55 21.77
C ALA A 28 42.59 -0.11 20.95
N PHE A 29 43.56 -1.00 20.78
CA PHE A 29 44.72 -0.77 19.91
C PHE A 29 44.31 -0.57 18.44
N LEU A 30 43.48 -1.46 17.89
CA LEU A 30 42.99 -1.35 16.51
C LEU A 30 42.20 -0.05 16.28
N SER A 31 41.30 0.31 17.19
CA SER A 31 40.55 1.56 17.14
C SER A 31 41.48 2.78 17.16
N LYS A 32 42.52 2.75 18.00
CA LYS A 32 43.54 3.82 18.03
C LYS A 32 44.28 3.93 16.70
N GLN A 33 44.68 2.80 16.09
CA GLN A 33 45.35 2.80 14.78
C GLN A 33 44.43 3.27 13.65
N MET A 34 43.14 2.96 13.70
CA MET A 34 42.14 3.45 12.75
C MET A 34 41.94 4.96 12.87
N ALA A 35 41.85 5.49 14.10
CA ALA A 35 41.68 6.93 14.34
C ALA A 35 42.84 7.76 13.78
N VAL A 36 44.06 7.21 13.75
CA VAL A 36 45.24 7.87 13.15
C VAL A 36 45.52 7.44 11.71
N GLN A 37 44.58 6.74 11.06
CA GLN A 37 44.68 6.26 9.67
C GLN A 37 45.89 5.35 9.38
N LYS A 38 46.40 4.64 10.40
CA LYS A 38 47.56 3.73 10.29
C LYS A 38 47.19 2.25 10.23
N VAL A 39 45.92 1.90 10.34
CA VAL A 39 45.47 0.49 10.31
C VAL A 39 45.91 -0.26 9.04
N GLN A 40 46.03 0.44 7.90
CA GLN A 40 46.46 -0.16 6.63
C GLN A 40 47.88 -0.74 6.68
N ALA A 41 48.77 -0.16 7.48
CA ALA A 41 50.11 -0.69 7.70
C ALA A 41 50.08 -2.04 8.43
N LEU A 42 49.17 -2.16 9.40
CA LEU A 42 49.02 -3.34 10.26
C LEU A 42 48.38 -4.52 9.52
N ILE A 43 47.45 -4.26 8.61
CA ILE A 43 46.76 -5.31 7.85
C ILE A 43 47.40 -5.60 6.48
N ARG A 44 48.58 -5.04 6.17
CA ARG A 44 49.27 -5.28 4.90
C ARG A 44 49.89 -6.69 4.89
N GLY A 45 49.86 -7.36 3.73
CA GLY A 45 50.41 -8.72 3.58
C GLY A 45 49.77 -9.70 4.55
N ASP A 46 50.61 -10.48 5.24
CA ASP A 46 50.19 -11.50 6.22
C ASP A 46 49.63 -10.92 7.53
N GLY A 47 49.76 -9.60 7.75
CA GLY A 47 49.26 -8.95 8.96
C GLY A 47 47.75 -9.08 9.13
N LEU A 48 46.98 -9.08 8.03
CA LEU A 48 45.53 -9.29 8.07
C LEU A 48 45.17 -10.67 8.63
N ASN A 49 45.84 -11.72 8.15
CA ASN A 49 45.65 -13.09 8.62
C ASN A 49 46.07 -13.22 10.08
N ALA A 50 47.28 -12.74 10.44
CA ALA A 50 47.80 -12.84 11.79
C ALA A 50 46.89 -12.18 12.84
N VAL A 51 46.36 -10.99 12.54
CA VAL A 51 45.45 -10.28 13.44
C VAL A 51 44.09 -10.96 13.51
N SER A 52 43.57 -11.46 12.39
CA SER A 52 42.28 -12.17 12.35
C SER A 52 42.36 -13.48 13.15
N GLU A 53 43.41 -14.29 12.96
CA GLU A 53 43.65 -15.50 13.75
C GLU A 53 43.84 -15.19 15.23
N ARG A 54 44.51 -14.08 15.58
CA ARG A 54 44.64 -13.67 16.98
C ARG A 54 43.28 -13.39 17.62
N ILE A 55 42.38 -12.73 16.89
CA ILE A 55 41.00 -12.47 17.34
C ILE A 55 40.22 -13.79 17.50
N LEU A 56 40.28 -14.67 16.51
CA LEU A 56 39.62 -15.98 16.57
C LEU A 56 40.11 -16.80 17.77
N ASN A 57 41.40 -16.79 18.04
CA ASN A 57 41.97 -17.52 19.17
C ASN A 57 41.48 -17.01 20.53
N PHE A 58 41.22 -15.70 20.68
CA PHE A 58 40.58 -15.21 21.91
C PHE A 58 39.16 -15.75 22.07
N ALA A 59 38.35 -15.74 21.01
CA ALA A 59 36.99 -16.28 21.06
C ALA A 59 36.93 -17.80 21.27
N ARG A 60 37.91 -18.54 20.72
CA ARG A 60 38.04 -20.01 20.94
C ARG A 60 38.36 -20.34 22.40
N LEU A 61 39.09 -19.47 23.10
CA LEU A 61 39.45 -19.65 24.51
C LEU A 61 38.33 -19.25 25.46
N ASP A 62 37.56 -18.21 25.10
CA ASP A 62 36.44 -17.72 25.89
C ASP A 62 35.27 -17.34 24.99
N ARG A 63 34.20 -18.14 25.07
CA ARG A 63 32.99 -17.96 24.27
C ARG A 63 32.22 -16.68 24.60
N SER A 64 32.38 -16.12 25.80
CA SER A 64 31.78 -14.83 26.15
C SER A 64 32.32 -13.69 25.28
N LEU A 65 33.46 -13.91 24.61
CA LEU A 65 34.09 -12.95 23.71
C LEU A 65 33.64 -13.10 22.24
N GLU A 66 32.77 -14.05 21.90
CA GLU A 66 32.33 -14.31 20.51
C GLU A 66 31.82 -13.04 19.83
N LEU A 67 30.92 -12.27 20.48
CA LEU A 67 30.39 -11.02 19.92
C LEU A 67 31.45 -9.93 19.80
N LEU A 68 32.35 -9.81 20.78
CA LEU A 68 33.43 -8.83 20.75
C LEU A 68 34.44 -9.16 19.64
N ALA A 69 34.71 -10.45 19.42
CA ALA A 69 35.57 -10.93 18.35
C ALA A 69 34.92 -10.69 16.99
N ALA A 70 33.64 -10.97 16.86
CA ALA A 70 32.85 -10.71 15.68
C ALA A 70 32.85 -9.21 15.33
N ALA A 71 32.67 -8.33 16.32
CA ALA A 71 32.78 -6.89 16.15
C ALA A 71 34.19 -6.46 15.68
N ALA A 72 35.25 -7.06 16.24
CA ALA A 72 36.63 -6.77 15.84
C ALA A 72 36.89 -7.20 14.38
N LEU A 73 36.46 -8.39 13.98
CA LEU A 73 36.58 -8.89 12.61
C LEU A 73 35.78 -8.02 11.63
N ALA A 74 34.51 -7.71 11.92
CA ALA A 74 33.70 -6.86 11.06
C ALA A 74 34.30 -5.45 10.90
N ARG A 75 34.92 -4.90 11.95
CA ARG A 75 35.64 -3.63 11.88
C ARG A 75 36.88 -3.72 11.00
N ILE A 76 37.64 -4.80 11.08
CA ILE A 76 38.80 -5.05 10.20
C ILE A 76 38.33 -5.22 8.74
N ALA A 77 37.24 -5.97 8.51
CA ALA A 77 36.66 -6.19 7.20
C ALA A 77 36.32 -4.85 6.52
N ALA A 78 35.67 -3.93 7.25
CA ALA A 78 35.29 -2.61 6.77
C ALA A 78 36.48 -1.73 6.29
N VAL A 79 37.71 -2.03 6.73
CA VAL A 79 38.93 -1.33 6.29
C VAL A 79 39.83 -2.20 5.42
N ALA A 80 39.51 -3.47 5.19
CA ALA A 80 40.36 -4.39 4.43
C ALA A 80 40.31 -4.18 2.90
N GLY A 81 39.35 -3.39 2.41
CA GLY A 81 39.20 -3.06 0.99
C GLY A 81 38.95 -4.30 0.15
N THR A 82 39.79 -4.57 -0.85
CA THR A 82 39.65 -5.75 -1.73
C THR A 82 39.79 -7.10 -1.03
N ARG A 83 40.20 -7.12 0.24
CA ARG A 83 40.36 -8.33 1.07
C ARG A 83 39.27 -8.45 2.15
N GLU A 84 38.19 -7.68 2.04
CA GLU A 84 37.04 -7.76 2.95
C GLU A 84 36.47 -9.18 3.04
N SER A 85 36.29 -9.85 1.89
CA SER A 85 35.69 -11.19 1.82
C SER A 85 36.42 -12.21 2.68
N TYR A 86 37.76 -12.16 2.69
CA TYR A 86 38.59 -13.04 3.50
C TYR A 86 38.24 -12.95 4.99
N VAL A 87 37.98 -11.74 5.51
CA VAL A 87 37.66 -11.54 6.93
C VAL A 87 36.20 -11.89 7.20
N THR A 88 35.29 -11.56 6.29
CA THR A 88 33.86 -11.88 6.45
C THR A 88 33.62 -13.39 6.44
N ASP A 89 34.42 -14.16 5.70
CA ASP A 89 34.32 -15.62 5.65
C ASP A 89 34.69 -16.29 6.99
N LEU A 90 35.46 -15.61 7.85
CA LEU A 90 35.83 -16.09 9.18
C LEU A 90 34.74 -15.85 10.23
N ILE A 91 33.82 -14.90 10.00
CA ILE A 91 32.82 -14.50 10.99
C ILE A 91 31.83 -15.62 11.31
N PRO A 92 31.27 -16.38 10.34
CA PRO A 92 30.39 -17.50 10.64
C PRO A 92 31.04 -18.57 11.53
N GLU A 93 32.37 -18.73 11.49
CA GLU A 93 33.09 -19.70 12.34
C GLU A 93 33.03 -19.36 13.84
N LEU A 94 32.75 -18.09 14.19
CA LEU A 94 32.61 -17.67 15.58
C LEU A 94 31.30 -18.15 16.22
N PHE A 95 30.26 -18.40 15.42
CA PHE A 95 28.91 -18.66 15.92
C PHE A 95 28.50 -20.10 15.65
N SER A 96 29.00 -21.02 16.48
CA SER A 96 28.56 -22.43 16.46
C SER A 96 27.14 -22.61 17.01
N VAL A 97 26.70 -21.70 17.88
CA VAL A 97 25.34 -21.60 18.42
C VAL A 97 24.98 -20.12 18.56
N ARG A 98 23.73 -19.84 18.92
CA ARG A 98 23.25 -18.49 19.22
C ARG A 98 24.18 -17.80 20.24
N PRO A 99 24.71 -16.59 19.95
CA PRO A 99 25.57 -15.84 20.87
C PRO A 99 24.76 -15.20 22.02
N GLY A 100 25.47 -14.60 23.00
CA GLY A 100 24.89 -13.78 24.07
C GLY A 100 24.24 -12.49 23.56
N SER A 101 23.82 -11.57 24.43
CA SER A 101 23.16 -10.33 23.99
C SER A 101 24.17 -9.28 23.50
N ILE A 102 23.85 -8.58 22.40
CA ILE A 102 24.61 -7.44 21.90
C ILE A 102 24.59 -6.29 22.90
N GLU A 103 23.54 -6.16 23.71
CA GLU A 103 23.43 -5.09 24.69
C GLU A 103 24.53 -5.15 25.77
N GLU A 104 25.10 -6.34 26.03
CA GLU A 104 26.22 -6.55 26.97
C GLU A 104 27.53 -5.89 26.52
N LEU A 105 27.67 -5.56 25.23
CA LEU A 105 28.84 -4.84 24.73
C LEU A 105 28.84 -3.39 25.23
N SER A 106 29.97 -2.94 25.76
CA SER A 106 30.05 -1.62 26.41
C SER A 106 30.00 -0.42 25.44
N LYS A 107 30.45 -0.57 24.19
CA LYS A 107 30.54 0.55 23.22
C LYS A 107 29.51 0.42 22.11
N GLY A 108 28.85 1.53 21.77
CA GLY A 108 27.88 1.58 20.67
C GLY A 108 28.45 1.14 19.31
N ASP A 109 29.70 1.49 19.00
CA ASP A 109 30.36 1.04 17.77
C ASP A 109 30.58 -0.47 17.77
N ASP A 110 30.96 -1.07 18.90
CA ASP A 110 31.13 -2.52 19.00
C ASP A 110 29.78 -3.23 18.78
N LYS A 111 28.67 -2.68 19.31
CA LYS A 111 27.31 -3.16 19.03
C LYS A 111 26.97 -3.14 17.54
N ALA A 112 27.30 -2.06 16.84
CA ALA A 112 27.02 -1.91 15.41
C ALA A 112 27.82 -2.91 14.56
N TYR A 113 29.11 -3.09 14.85
CA TYR A 113 29.92 -4.10 14.16
C TYR A 113 29.52 -5.53 14.52
N ALA A 114 29.14 -5.80 15.78
CA ALA A 114 28.61 -7.10 16.18
C ALA A 114 27.31 -7.42 15.43
N ALA A 115 26.38 -6.46 15.32
CA ALA A 115 25.16 -6.62 14.53
C ALA A 115 25.46 -6.92 13.05
N ALA A 116 26.42 -6.21 12.45
CA ALA A 116 26.84 -6.47 11.07
C ALA A 116 27.47 -7.87 10.92
N ALA A 117 28.25 -8.32 11.90
CA ALA A 117 28.82 -9.66 11.92
C ALA A 117 27.74 -10.74 12.06
N VAL A 118 26.77 -10.54 12.96
CA VAL A 118 25.63 -11.46 13.14
C VAL A 118 24.84 -11.58 11.84
N ALA A 119 24.65 -10.50 11.09
CA ALA A 119 23.97 -10.50 9.79
C ALA A 119 24.64 -11.39 8.73
N LEU A 120 25.93 -11.74 8.91
CA LEU A 120 26.67 -12.63 8.01
C LEU A 120 26.54 -14.12 8.37
N SER A 121 26.11 -14.46 9.58
CA SER A 121 26.10 -15.85 10.09
C SER A 121 25.14 -16.81 9.37
N LYS A 122 24.08 -16.29 8.72
CA LYS A 122 23.05 -17.05 7.96
C LYS A 122 22.52 -18.30 8.67
N SER A 123 22.55 -18.32 10.00
CA SER A 123 22.15 -19.46 10.82
C SER A 123 20.64 -19.45 11.10
N GLU A 124 20.05 -20.59 11.44
CA GLU A 124 18.60 -20.71 11.67
C GLU A 124 18.08 -19.80 12.79
N TRP A 125 18.90 -19.53 13.81
CA TRP A 125 18.57 -18.64 14.94
C TRP A 125 18.68 -17.14 14.61
N GLN A 126 19.26 -16.78 13.45
CA GLN A 126 19.65 -15.41 13.14
C GLN A 126 18.44 -14.46 13.04
N GLU A 127 17.35 -14.88 12.40
CA GLU A 127 16.17 -14.03 12.21
C GLU A 127 15.55 -13.63 13.56
N ASP A 128 15.28 -14.61 14.41
CA ASP A 128 14.71 -14.40 15.75
C ASP A 128 15.67 -13.57 16.61
N TYR A 129 16.96 -13.91 16.61
CA TYR A 129 17.99 -13.17 17.33
C TYR A 129 18.05 -11.69 16.91
N CYS A 130 17.99 -11.39 15.61
CA CYS A 130 18.01 -10.02 15.12
C CYS A 130 16.78 -9.23 15.59
N ILE A 131 15.60 -9.84 15.61
CA ILE A 131 14.39 -9.19 16.14
C ILE A 131 14.53 -8.94 17.64
N GLU A 132 14.85 -9.98 18.41
CA GLU A 132 14.97 -9.91 19.88
C GLU A 132 15.99 -8.84 20.31
N GLU A 133 17.17 -8.82 19.70
CA GLU A 133 18.23 -7.86 20.03
C GLU A 133 17.88 -6.44 19.57
N ALA A 134 17.20 -6.26 18.43
CA ALA A 134 16.75 -4.93 18.00
C ALA A 134 15.77 -4.29 19.00
N LEU A 135 14.93 -5.12 19.65
CA LEU A 135 14.03 -4.68 20.72
C LEU A 135 14.76 -4.43 22.04
N THR A 136 15.81 -5.21 22.32
CA THR A 136 16.56 -5.19 23.59
C THR A 136 17.60 -4.08 23.67
N ILE A 137 18.20 -3.68 22.54
CA ILE A 137 19.21 -2.62 22.52
C ILE A 137 18.63 -1.33 23.11
N ASP A 138 19.35 -0.73 24.06
CA ASP A 138 18.94 0.54 24.66
C ASP A 138 19.40 1.72 23.83
N THR A 139 20.73 1.88 23.72
CA THR A 139 21.38 3.06 23.15
C THR A 139 22.42 2.68 22.09
N ALA A 140 21.96 2.16 20.94
CA ALA A 140 22.78 1.97 19.74
C ALA A 140 21.90 1.88 18.47
N GLU A 141 21.49 3.04 17.94
CA GLU A 141 20.56 3.13 16.80
C GLU A 141 21.11 2.46 15.53
N GLU A 142 22.41 2.57 15.25
CA GLU A 142 23.01 1.91 14.09
C GLU A 142 22.97 0.38 14.22
N ALA A 143 23.25 -0.16 15.41
CA ALA A 143 23.12 -1.60 15.66
C ALA A 143 21.68 -2.06 15.45
N ARG A 144 20.69 -1.33 15.99
CA ARG A 144 19.28 -1.63 15.79
C ARG A 144 18.88 -1.65 14.32
N LYS A 145 19.33 -0.67 13.54
CA LYS A 145 19.04 -0.60 12.09
C LYS A 145 19.62 -1.78 11.33
N VAL A 146 20.85 -2.17 11.63
CA VAL A 146 21.50 -3.33 10.99
C VAL A 146 20.75 -4.62 11.31
N LEU A 147 20.36 -4.84 12.57
CA LEU A 147 19.59 -6.02 12.97
C LEU A 147 18.21 -6.07 12.30
N LEU A 148 17.47 -4.96 12.30
CA LEU A 148 16.16 -4.89 11.65
C LEU A 148 16.26 -5.06 10.14
N ALA A 149 17.29 -4.53 9.49
CA ALA A 149 17.57 -4.76 8.07
C ALA A 149 17.84 -6.23 7.79
N SER A 150 18.70 -6.87 8.60
CA SER A 150 19.02 -8.29 8.46
C SER A 150 17.78 -9.18 8.66
N ALA A 151 16.97 -8.92 9.69
CA ALA A 151 15.72 -9.65 9.92
C ALA A 151 14.72 -9.44 8.77
N LEU A 152 14.59 -8.22 8.25
CA LEU A 152 13.71 -7.95 7.12
C LEU A 152 14.16 -8.67 5.83
N GLU A 153 15.47 -8.77 5.60
CA GLU A 153 16.03 -9.50 4.45
C GLU A 153 15.78 -11.02 4.56
N THR A 154 15.88 -11.59 5.76
CA THR A 154 15.65 -13.03 5.99
C THR A 154 14.17 -13.40 6.02
N SER A 155 13.28 -12.49 6.43
CA SER A 155 11.82 -12.71 6.50
C SER A 155 11.10 -12.91 5.17
N ALA A 156 11.78 -12.85 4.02
CA ALA A 156 11.23 -12.98 2.66
C ALA A 156 10.16 -11.94 2.23
N SER A 157 9.41 -11.37 3.18
CA SER A 157 8.40 -10.35 2.94
C SER A 157 8.21 -9.40 4.13
N LEU A 158 7.76 -8.18 3.84
CA LEU A 158 7.44 -7.18 4.87
C LEU A 158 6.35 -7.67 5.83
N SER A 159 5.32 -8.36 5.32
CA SER A 159 4.23 -8.88 6.15
C SER A 159 4.72 -9.88 7.20
N ARG A 160 5.64 -10.78 6.84
CA ARG A 160 6.24 -11.74 7.79
C ARG A 160 7.09 -11.01 8.84
N PHE A 161 7.93 -10.09 8.39
CA PHE A 161 8.76 -9.26 9.27
C PHE A 161 7.92 -8.49 10.30
N LEU A 162 6.83 -7.84 9.88
CA LEU A 162 5.93 -7.12 10.78
C LEU A 162 5.24 -8.04 11.79
N ARG A 163 4.86 -9.26 11.38
CA ARG A 163 4.30 -10.27 12.29
C ARG A 163 5.33 -10.78 13.30
N LEU A 164 6.60 -10.92 12.91
CA LEU A 164 7.67 -11.27 13.85
C LEU A 164 7.88 -10.16 14.89
N LEU A 165 7.86 -8.89 14.47
CA LEU A 165 7.88 -7.76 15.40
C LEU A 165 6.65 -7.75 16.32
N GLU A 166 5.46 -8.06 15.80
CA GLU A 166 4.23 -8.15 16.59
C GLU A 166 4.34 -9.24 17.67
N VAL A 167 4.76 -10.45 17.29
CA VAL A 167 4.89 -11.61 18.18
C VAL A 167 5.90 -11.35 19.30
N ASN A 168 6.98 -10.63 19.00
CA ASN A 168 8.02 -10.30 19.99
C ASN A 168 7.75 -9.01 20.77
N SER A 169 6.65 -8.29 20.48
CA SER A 169 6.29 -7.07 21.22
C SER A 169 6.15 -7.26 22.76
N PRO A 170 5.76 -8.43 23.31
CA PRO A 170 5.71 -8.64 24.75
C PRO A 170 7.05 -8.52 25.47
N MET A 171 8.19 -8.65 24.78
CA MET A 171 9.51 -8.44 25.38
C MET A 171 9.66 -7.03 25.95
N LEU A 172 8.95 -6.04 25.38
CA LEU A 172 9.01 -4.69 25.91
C LEU A 172 8.32 -4.55 27.28
N TYR A 173 7.52 -5.51 27.72
CA TYR A 173 6.92 -5.48 29.06
C TYR A 173 7.93 -5.66 30.20
N GLU A 174 9.16 -6.06 29.90
CA GLU A 174 10.26 -6.07 30.87
C GLU A 174 10.64 -4.66 31.33
N PHE A 175 10.34 -3.62 30.54
CA PHE A 175 10.56 -2.23 30.94
C PHE A 175 9.44 -1.75 31.86
N PRO A 176 9.78 -1.16 33.02
CA PRO A 176 8.83 -0.95 34.12
C PRO A 176 7.77 0.10 33.81
N THR A 177 8.11 1.16 33.10
CA THR A 177 7.19 2.27 32.81
C THR A 177 6.70 2.22 31.37
N TYR A 178 5.44 2.61 31.15
CA TYR A 178 4.87 2.70 29.81
C TYR A 178 5.58 3.76 28.96
N ASP A 179 6.01 4.88 29.56
CA ASP A 179 6.78 5.91 28.87
C ASP A 179 8.14 5.40 28.34
N SER A 180 8.90 4.64 29.14
CA SER A 180 10.15 4.02 28.69
C SER A 180 9.91 3.01 27.57
N ARG A 181 8.82 2.24 27.65
CA ARG A 181 8.40 1.35 26.54
C ARG A 181 8.12 2.14 25.28
N MET A 182 7.34 3.21 25.35
CA MET A 182 6.98 4.01 24.18
C MET A 182 8.18 4.72 23.55
N LYS A 183 9.12 5.24 24.34
CA LYS A 183 10.37 5.82 23.84
C LYS A 183 11.20 4.81 23.04
N ARG A 184 11.12 3.53 23.42
CA ARG A 184 11.77 2.41 22.71
C ARG A 184 11.00 2.00 21.46
N VAL A 185 9.67 1.89 21.53
CA VAL A 185 8.81 1.67 20.35
C VAL A 185 9.07 2.74 19.28
N ARG A 186 9.22 4.00 19.68
CA ARG A 186 9.59 5.09 18.77
C ARG A 186 10.89 4.82 18.02
N ARG A 187 11.95 4.40 18.73
CA ARG A 187 13.24 4.07 18.13
C ARG A 187 13.11 2.89 17.15
N ILE A 188 12.33 1.87 17.51
CA ILE A 188 12.08 0.69 16.66
C ILE A 188 11.36 1.11 15.37
N PHE A 189 10.23 1.80 15.45
CA PHE A 189 9.47 2.20 14.26
C PHE A 189 10.24 3.21 13.39
N SER A 190 10.99 4.13 14.00
CA SER A 190 11.89 5.04 13.27
C SER A 190 12.92 4.23 12.47
N ALA A 191 13.60 3.28 13.12
CA ALA A 191 14.59 2.42 12.47
C ALA A 191 13.98 1.56 11.35
N VAL A 192 12.80 0.97 11.56
CA VAL A 192 12.07 0.22 10.51
C VAL A 192 11.76 1.12 9.32
N SER A 193 11.28 2.33 9.56
CA SER A 193 10.96 3.28 8.49
C SER A 193 12.19 3.65 7.66
N GLU A 194 13.36 3.82 8.30
CA GLU A 194 14.64 4.12 7.63
C GLU A 194 15.14 2.92 6.81
N VAL A 195 15.08 1.71 7.36
CA VAL A 195 15.48 0.48 6.68
C VAL A 195 14.66 0.28 5.40
N LEU A 196 13.35 0.56 5.45
CA LEU A 196 12.46 0.39 4.31
C LEU A 196 12.70 1.35 3.15
N ILE A 197 13.41 2.47 3.37
CA ILE A 197 13.78 3.39 2.28
C ILE A 197 14.62 2.68 1.22
N ARG A 198 15.53 1.80 1.65
CA ARG A 198 16.50 1.12 0.76
C ARG A 198 16.06 -0.29 0.39
N TRP A 199 15.25 -0.94 1.22
CA TRP A 199 14.83 -2.33 1.02
C TRP A 199 13.91 -2.52 -0.19
N GLN A 200 14.24 -3.48 -1.07
CA GLN A 200 13.55 -3.73 -2.35
C GLN A 200 12.78 -5.06 -2.43
N GLY A 201 12.51 -5.71 -1.30
CA GLY A 201 11.84 -7.01 -1.27
C GLY A 201 10.32 -6.96 -1.50
N THR A 202 9.64 -8.09 -1.23
CA THR A 202 8.21 -8.25 -1.50
C THR A 202 7.33 -7.89 -0.31
N LEU A 203 6.19 -7.23 -0.52
CA LEU A 203 5.33 -6.83 0.60
C LEU A 203 4.70 -8.02 1.35
N GLY A 204 4.46 -9.16 0.68
CA GLY A 204 3.75 -10.31 1.25
C GLY A 204 2.23 -10.20 1.18
N HIS A 205 1.54 -11.03 1.99
CA HIS A 205 0.09 -11.12 2.09
C HIS A 205 -0.45 -10.13 3.13
N GLU A 206 -1.44 -9.31 2.74
CA GLU A 206 -2.10 -8.32 3.62
C GLU A 206 -1.13 -7.44 4.43
N PRO A 207 -0.18 -6.74 3.77
CA PRO A 207 0.85 -5.98 4.47
C PRO A 207 0.28 -4.84 5.33
N GLY A 208 -0.85 -4.24 4.96
CA GLY A 208 -1.47 -3.18 5.76
C GLY A 208 -2.09 -3.68 7.06
N THR A 209 -2.73 -4.85 7.02
CA THR A 209 -3.24 -5.51 8.21
C THR A 209 -2.09 -5.91 9.13
N ALA A 210 -1.02 -6.51 8.60
CA ALA A 210 0.18 -6.83 9.38
C ALA A 210 0.80 -5.60 10.04
N LEU A 211 0.86 -4.45 9.33
CA LEU A 211 1.35 -3.19 9.89
C LEU A 211 0.43 -2.66 11.00
N GLY A 212 -0.89 -2.69 10.78
CA GLY A 212 -1.88 -2.24 11.75
C GLY A 212 -1.86 -3.09 13.02
N ASP A 213 -1.79 -4.42 12.89
CA ASP A 213 -1.71 -5.36 14.01
C ASP A 213 -0.41 -5.19 14.80
N CYS A 214 0.73 -5.06 14.09
CA CYS A 214 2.02 -4.76 14.70
C CYS A 214 1.97 -3.45 15.51
N LEU A 215 1.49 -2.35 14.92
CA LEU A 215 1.34 -1.09 15.65
C LEU A 215 0.42 -1.23 16.88
N ALA A 216 -0.73 -1.90 16.72
CA ALA A 216 -1.68 -2.11 17.79
C ALA A 216 -1.09 -2.91 18.96
N ALA A 217 -0.22 -3.89 18.68
CA ALA A 217 0.48 -4.67 19.70
C ALA A 217 1.40 -3.78 20.54
N TYR A 218 2.15 -2.87 19.90
CA TYR A 218 3.06 -1.94 20.59
C TYR A 218 2.37 -0.79 21.31
N LEU A 219 1.20 -0.34 20.83
CA LEU A 219 0.39 0.68 21.49
C LEU A 219 -0.54 0.11 22.56
N ARG A 220 -0.51 -1.20 22.81
CA ARG A 220 -1.36 -1.84 23.81
C ARG A 220 -0.97 -1.37 25.22
N GLY A 221 -1.91 -0.72 25.90
CA GLY A 221 -1.76 -0.27 27.27
C GLY A 221 -2.31 1.13 27.47
N ASP A 222 -1.81 1.83 28.47
CA ASP A 222 -2.23 3.19 28.80
C ASP A 222 -1.47 4.22 27.96
N ALA A 223 -1.88 4.36 26.68
CA ALA A 223 -1.29 5.33 25.76
C ALA A 223 -1.31 6.77 26.28
N GLU A 224 -2.23 7.10 27.21
CA GLU A 224 -2.35 8.42 27.83
C GLU A 224 -1.24 8.70 28.85
N SER A 225 -0.62 7.65 29.40
CA SER A 225 0.51 7.78 30.33
C SER A 225 1.84 8.13 29.66
N ALA A 226 1.94 8.01 28.34
CA ALA A 226 3.13 8.40 27.59
C ALA A 226 3.07 9.85 27.11
N GLU A 227 4.23 10.46 26.89
CA GLU A 227 4.32 11.76 26.25
C GLU A 227 3.64 11.76 24.86
N ALA A 228 2.67 12.65 24.64
CA ALA A 228 1.90 12.72 23.39
C ALA A 228 2.79 12.89 22.14
N ALA A 229 3.93 13.56 22.27
CA ALA A 229 4.93 13.67 21.21
C ALA A 229 5.52 12.31 20.82
N VAL A 230 5.86 11.47 21.80
CA VAL A 230 6.42 10.13 21.56
C VAL A 230 5.40 9.23 20.85
N VAL A 231 4.12 9.28 21.27
CA VAL A 231 3.05 8.53 20.61
C VAL A 231 2.83 9.03 19.17
N THR A 232 2.88 10.34 18.95
CA THR A 232 2.79 10.94 17.61
C THR A 232 3.93 10.46 16.71
N ASP A 233 5.18 10.48 17.19
CA ASP A 233 6.36 10.03 16.43
C ASP A 233 6.25 8.56 16.01
N VAL A 234 5.69 7.70 16.87
CA VAL A 234 5.47 6.27 16.59
C VAL A 234 4.45 6.09 15.48
N ILE A 235 3.31 6.77 15.57
CA ILE A 235 2.26 6.68 14.55
C ILE A 235 2.77 7.27 13.24
N ASP A 236 3.48 8.40 13.26
CA ASP A 236 4.05 9.02 12.06
C ASP A 236 5.05 8.10 11.36
N SER A 237 5.90 7.40 12.13
CA SER A 237 6.79 6.38 11.59
C SER A 237 6.01 5.22 10.95
N GLY A 238 4.92 4.77 11.58
CA GLY A 238 4.03 3.77 11.00
C GLY A 238 3.34 4.23 9.71
N LEU A 239 2.84 5.47 9.66
CA LEU A 239 2.25 6.05 8.44
C LEU A 239 3.30 6.22 7.33
N THR A 240 4.54 6.52 7.69
CA THR A 240 5.68 6.56 6.75
C THR A 240 5.93 5.18 6.13
N ILE A 241 5.85 4.11 6.94
CA ILE A 241 5.94 2.72 6.46
C ILE A 241 4.80 2.42 5.47
N LEU A 242 3.56 2.82 5.77
CA LEU A 242 2.43 2.69 4.84
C LEU A 242 2.68 3.43 3.52
N GLY A 243 3.18 4.67 3.57
CA GLY A 243 3.55 5.42 2.38
C GLY A 243 4.57 4.66 1.51
N ARG A 244 5.59 4.05 2.13
CA ARG A 244 6.55 3.20 1.42
C ARG A 244 5.91 1.95 0.82
N MET A 245 4.95 1.33 1.50
CA MET A 245 4.21 0.19 0.95
C MET A 245 3.44 0.57 -0.31
N ILE A 246 2.75 1.71 -0.30
CA ILE A 246 2.00 2.22 -1.46
C ILE A 246 2.96 2.55 -2.62
N GLN A 247 4.10 3.20 -2.33
CA GLN A 247 5.12 3.49 -3.34
C GLN A 247 5.71 2.22 -3.97
N ARG A 248 5.88 1.15 -3.19
CA ARG A 248 6.38 -0.15 -3.67
C ARG A 248 5.34 -0.91 -4.48
N ARG A 249 4.06 -0.83 -4.08
CA ARG A 249 2.95 -1.51 -4.75
C ARG A 249 1.75 -0.59 -4.78
N PHE A 250 1.58 0.14 -5.88
CA PHE A 250 0.52 1.13 -6.03
C PHE A 250 -0.90 0.55 -5.84
N SER A 251 -1.11 -0.75 -6.08
CA SER A 251 -2.42 -1.39 -5.81
C SER A 251 -2.84 -1.30 -4.34
N CYS A 252 -1.91 -1.15 -3.41
CA CYS A 252 -2.21 -0.91 -1.99
C CYS A 252 -2.96 0.42 -1.76
N ALA A 253 -2.81 1.42 -2.63
CA ALA A 253 -3.56 2.68 -2.50
C ALA A 253 -5.08 2.49 -2.69
N PHE A 254 -5.51 1.42 -3.36
CA PHE A 254 -6.91 1.15 -3.67
C PHE A 254 -7.52 0.03 -2.82
N ASP A 255 -6.75 -0.51 -1.87
CA ASP A 255 -7.22 -1.54 -0.96
C ASP A 255 -7.38 -0.94 0.44
N ALA A 256 -8.62 -0.87 0.92
CA ALA A 256 -8.92 -0.36 2.25
C ALA A 256 -8.14 -1.08 3.37
N ASN A 257 -7.85 -2.38 3.21
CA ASN A 257 -7.08 -3.14 4.20
C ASN A 257 -5.62 -2.66 4.30
N SER A 258 -5.10 -1.99 3.26
CA SER A 258 -3.76 -1.39 3.31
C SER A 258 -3.67 -0.29 4.37
N TYR A 259 -4.79 0.37 4.69
CA TYR A 259 -4.88 1.49 5.62
C TYR A 259 -5.26 1.09 7.06
N ALA A 260 -5.25 -0.19 7.40
CA ALA A 260 -5.65 -0.68 8.74
C ALA A 260 -4.91 0.02 9.90
N ILE A 261 -3.68 0.48 9.67
CA ILE A 261 -2.91 1.27 10.62
C ILE A 261 -3.64 2.54 11.11
N VAL A 262 -4.41 3.21 10.25
CA VAL A 262 -5.13 4.45 10.61
C VAL A 262 -6.21 4.15 11.66
N GLU A 263 -6.95 3.07 11.44
CA GLU A 263 -7.97 2.61 12.38
C GLU A 263 -7.34 2.20 13.71
N ARG A 264 -6.26 1.41 13.69
CA ARG A 264 -5.58 0.96 14.91
C ARG A 264 -4.96 2.10 15.69
N ALA A 265 -4.37 3.08 15.01
CA ALA A 265 -3.84 4.29 15.64
C ALA A 265 -4.95 5.13 16.30
N GLN A 266 -6.08 5.31 15.61
CA GLN A 266 -7.23 6.03 16.16
C GLN A 266 -7.83 5.32 17.38
N GLN A 267 -7.92 3.98 17.35
CA GLN A 267 -8.38 3.17 18.48
C GLN A 267 -7.43 3.22 19.68
N ALA A 268 -6.13 3.39 19.46
CA ALA A 268 -5.13 3.47 20.53
C ALA A 268 -5.14 4.85 21.21
N VAL A 269 -5.29 5.94 20.45
CA VAL A 269 -5.15 7.32 20.99
C VAL A 269 -6.49 7.98 21.32
N ARG A 270 -7.61 7.50 20.74
CA ARG A 270 -9.02 7.95 20.92
C ARG A 270 -9.23 9.42 21.30
N ILE A 271 -9.02 9.79 22.56
CA ILE A 271 -9.18 11.14 23.10
C ILE A 271 -8.19 12.13 22.46
N GLY A 272 -6.94 11.73 22.23
CA GLY A 272 -5.90 12.56 21.62
C GLY A 272 -5.88 12.58 20.08
N TRP A 273 -6.84 11.92 19.41
CA TRP A 273 -6.79 11.76 17.95
C TRP A 273 -6.82 13.12 17.23
N HIS A 274 -7.68 14.05 17.64
CA HIS A 274 -7.73 15.39 17.03
C HIS A 274 -6.42 16.18 17.22
N GLU A 275 -5.76 16.03 18.36
CA GLU A 275 -4.46 16.65 18.61
C GLU A 275 -3.39 16.06 17.67
N PHE A 276 -3.35 14.72 17.55
CA PHE A 276 -2.50 14.03 16.59
C PHE A 276 -2.74 14.54 15.15
N LEU A 277 -3.99 14.57 14.70
CA LEU A 277 -4.40 15.02 13.36
C LEU A 277 -3.96 16.46 13.02
N SER A 278 -3.71 17.29 14.04
CA SER A 278 -3.27 18.68 13.91
C SER A 278 -1.75 18.84 13.85
N ARG A 279 -0.99 17.92 14.47
CA ARG A 279 0.47 17.99 14.61
C ARG A 279 1.22 17.14 13.60
N SER A 280 0.67 15.97 13.28
CA SER A 280 1.33 14.97 12.42
C SER A 280 1.60 15.52 11.01
N SER A 281 2.83 15.34 10.52
CA SER A 281 3.16 15.56 9.11
C SER A 281 2.75 14.37 8.25
N ALA A 282 2.98 13.15 8.74
CA ALA A 282 2.71 11.93 7.98
C ALA A 282 1.21 11.77 7.64
N ILE A 283 0.30 12.19 8.52
CA ILE A 283 -1.14 12.17 8.22
C ILE A 283 -1.52 13.16 7.12
N ARG A 284 -0.79 14.27 6.97
CA ARG A 284 -1.04 15.25 5.90
C ARG A 284 -0.67 14.68 4.54
N GLU A 285 0.46 13.97 4.47
CA GLU A 285 0.86 13.24 3.26
C GLU A 285 -0.16 12.14 2.93
N LEU A 286 -0.53 11.33 3.92
CA LEU A 286 -1.54 10.28 3.74
C LEU A 286 -2.90 10.82 3.25
N ARG A 287 -3.35 11.97 3.79
CA ARG A 287 -4.58 12.64 3.32
C ARG A 287 -4.50 12.99 1.84
N SER A 288 -3.34 13.46 1.37
CA SER A 288 -3.13 13.75 -0.05
C SER A 288 -3.25 12.47 -0.89
N ASP A 289 -2.56 11.41 -0.47
CA ASP A 289 -2.58 10.12 -1.17
C ASP A 289 -3.99 9.49 -1.22
N LEU A 290 -4.75 9.60 -0.13
CA LEU A 290 -6.13 9.11 -0.06
C LEU A 290 -7.07 9.89 -0.98
N LEU A 291 -6.89 11.21 -1.09
CA LEU A 291 -7.71 12.04 -1.99
C LEU A 291 -7.42 11.70 -3.46
N GLU A 292 -6.16 11.49 -3.82
CA GLU A 292 -5.76 11.05 -5.16
C GLU A 292 -6.29 9.64 -5.47
N ALA A 293 -6.19 8.72 -4.51
CA ALA A 293 -6.74 7.36 -4.65
C ALA A 293 -8.27 7.41 -4.87
N ALA A 294 -8.99 8.23 -4.09
CA ALA A 294 -10.43 8.44 -4.26
C ALA A 294 -10.77 9.02 -5.64
N LEU A 295 -9.98 9.99 -6.13
CA LEU A 295 -10.19 10.58 -7.46
C LEU A 295 -9.99 9.54 -8.58
N VAL A 296 -8.95 8.71 -8.47
CA VAL A 296 -8.71 7.62 -9.42
C VAL A 296 -9.87 6.60 -9.40
N LEU A 297 -10.37 6.21 -8.22
CA LEU A 297 -11.54 5.33 -8.13
C LEU A 297 -12.78 5.97 -8.75
N ALA A 298 -13.01 7.26 -8.52
CA ALA A 298 -14.13 7.98 -9.12
C ALA A 298 -14.05 8.00 -10.66
N ARG A 299 -12.86 8.22 -11.22
CA ARG A 299 -12.60 8.14 -12.67
C ARG A 299 -12.79 6.75 -13.25
N GLN A 300 -12.61 5.71 -12.44
CA GLN A 300 -12.93 4.32 -12.78
C GLN A 300 -14.41 3.98 -12.58
N ASN A 301 -15.26 4.99 -12.30
CA ASN A 301 -16.68 4.82 -12.01
C ASN A 301 -16.97 3.92 -10.80
N ARG A 302 -16.10 4.00 -9.77
CA ARG A 302 -16.19 3.20 -8.53
C ARG A 302 -16.40 4.07 -7.31
N THR A 303 -17.18 3.53 -6.37
CA THR A 303 -17.32 4.02 -4.99
C THR A 303 -16.71 2.98 -4.05
N ASP A 304 -16.20 3.42 -2.89
CA ASP A 304 -15.65 2.51 -1.89
C ASP A 304 -15.91 3.05 -0.48
N SER A 305 -16.87 2.43 0.22
CA SER A 305 -17.26 2.85 1.57
C SER A 305 -16.15 2.65 2.60
N ARG A 306 -15.30 1.63 2.44
CA ARG A 306 -14.23 1.36 3.41
C ARG A 306 -13.09 2.36 3.26
N ILE A 307 -12.73 2.73 2.02
CA ILE A 307 -11.79 3.84 1.79
C ILE A 307 -12.38 5.16 2.29
N MET A 308 -13.68 5.39 2.09
CA MET A 308 -14.35 6.57 2.65
C MET A 308 -14.25 6.64 4.17
N GLU A 309 -14.43 5.51 4.87
CA GLU A 309 -14.25 5.44 6.33
C GLU A 309 -12.84 5.81 6.75
N VAL A 310 -11.82 5.31 6.05
CA VAL A 310 -10.41 5.68 6.28
C VAL A 310 -10.19 7.18 6.07
N ILE A 311 -10.75 7.76 5.00
CA ILE A 311 -10.68 9.21 4.76
C ILE A 311 -11.32 9.97 5.93
N VAL A 312 -12.51 9.56 6.37
CA VAL A 312 -13.19 10.20 7.50
C VAL A 312 -12.32 10.15 8.77
N LEU A 313 -11.68 9.02 9.06
CA LEU A 313 -10.76 8.89 10.19
C LEU A 313 -9.55 9.81 10.05
N ALA A 314 -8.95 9.86 8.86
CA ALA A 314 -7.78 10.69 8.59
C ALA A 314 -8.09 12.19 8.66
N PHE A 315 -9.28 12.62 8.27
CA PHE A 315 -9.71 14.02 8.37
C PHE A 315 -10.34 14.38 9.72
N GLY A 316 -10.71 13.38 10.54
CA GLY A 316 -11.26 13.56 11.88
C GLY A 316 -12.78 13.73 11.92
N SER A 317 -13.41 14.12 10.81
CA SER A 317 -14.86 14.17 10.70
C SER A 317 -15.31 14.04 9.26
N ARG A 318 -16.56 13.58 9.07
CA ARG A 318 -17.15 13.43 7.75
C ARG A 318 -17.34 14.78 7.04
N ALA A 319 -17.66 15.84 7.79
CA ALA A 319 -17.77 17.18 7.23
C ALA A 319 -16.44 17.70 6.67
N GLN A 320 -15.33 17.48 7.40
CA GLN A 320 -13.99 17.86 6.92
C GLN A 320 -13.56 17.03 5.71
N ALA A 321 -13.84 15.73 5.71
CA ALA A 321 -13.61 14.85 4.56
C ALA A 321 -14.39 15.33 3.32
N ALA A 322 -15.69 15.60 3.44
CA ALA A 322 -16.53 16.10 2.34
C ALA A 322 -16.00 17.41 1.75
N LEU A 323 -15.61 18.37 2.60
CA LEU A 323 -15.02 19.64 2.16
C LEU A 323 -13.70 19.43 1.41
N ALA A 324 -12.84 18.53 1.90
CA ALA A 324 -11.56 18.23 1.27
C ALA A 324 -11.75 17.56 -0.10
N ILE A 325 -12.62 16.55 -0.17
CA ILE A 325 -12.97 15.86 -1.42
C ILE A 325 -13.59 16.84 -2.41
N GLY A 326 -14.56 17.65 -1.99
CA GLY A 326 -15.21 18.64 -2.84
C GLY A 326 -14.23 19.63 -3.48
N ARG A 327 -13.23 20.09 -2.72
CA ARG A 327 -12.16 20.94 -3.25
C ARG A 327 -11.28 20.19 -4.24
N HIS A 328 -10.86 18.97 -3.88
CA HIS A 328 -9.97 18.16 -4.70
C HIS A 328 -10.62 17.71 -6.02
N PHE A 329 -11.92 17.42 -6.01
CA PHE A 329 -12.70 16.96 -7.18
C PHE A 329 -13.22 18.13 -8.04
N SER A 330 -12.94 19.38 -7.69
CA SER A 330 -13.46 20.56 -8.39
C SER A 330 -13.15 20.55 -9.90
N GLY A 331 -11.96 20.08 -10.28
CA GLY A 331 -11.52 19.95 -11.67
C GLY A 331 -11.86 18.63 -12.37
N ALA A 332 -12.48 17.67 -11.68
CA ALA A 332 -12.75 16.32 -12.21
C ALA A 332 -14.07 16.27 -12.98
N GLN A 333 -14.11 16.88 -14.17
CA GLN A 333 -15.28 16.86 -15.08
C GLN A 333 -15.42 15.52 -15.82
N ASP A 334 -14.37 14.71 -15.81
CA ASP A 334 -14.26 13.41 -16.46
C ASP A 334 -14.84 12.25 -15.63
N ALA A 335 -15.10 12.46 -14.34
CA ALA A 335 -15.75 11.47 -13.47
C ALA A 335 -17.28 11.47 -13.66
N ASP A 336 -17.90 10.30 -13.55
CA ASP A 336 -19.35 10.15 -13.60
C ASP A 336 -20.03 11.05 -12.52
N PRO A 337 -21.08 11.83 -12.87
CA PRO A 337 -21.71 12.77 -11.94
C PRO A 337 -22.28 12.13 -10.68
N ASP A 338 -22.84 10.93 -10.77
CA ASP A 338 -23.47 10.24 -9.63
C ASP A 338 -22.40 9.67 -8.70
N VAL A 339 -21.33 9.10 -9.26
CA VAL A 339 -20.17 8.63 -8.48
C VAL A 339 -19.43 9.81 -7.85
N ARG A 340 -19.24 10.91 -8.59
CA ARG A 340 -18.67 12.15 -8.06
C ARG A 340 -19.52 12.70 -6.92
N ALA A 341 -20.84 12.75 -7.08
CA ALA A 341 -21.75 13.20 -6.03
C ALA A 341 -21.64 12.33 -4.77
N TRP A 342 -21.52 11.01 -4.93
CA TRP A 342 -21.30 10.09 -3.81
C TRP A 342 -20.00 10.41 -3.04
N TRP A 343 -18.89 10.62 -3.75
CA TRP A 343 -17.60 10.97 -3.13
C TRP A 343 -17.66 12.35 -2.45
N VAL A 344 -18.21 13.37 -3.12
CA VAL A 344 -18.35 14.73 -2.57
C VAL A 344 -19.26 14.77 -1.34
N ALA A 345 -20.29 13.92 -1.29
CA ALA A 345 -21.14 13.74 -0.12
C ALA A 345 -20.49 12.86 0.98
N ALA A 346 -19.19 12.53 0.84
CA ALA A 346 -18.45 11.67 1.75
C ALA A 346 -19.17 10.34 2.04
N GLY A 347 -19.73 9.73 1.00
CA GLY A 347 -20.47 8.47 1.06
C GLY A 347 -21.87 8.57 1.68
N VAL A 348 -22.32 9.77 2.06
CA VAL A 348 -23.71 9.99 2.51
C VAL A 348 -24.58 10.21 1.30
N VAL A 349 -25.31 9.16 0.93
CA VAL A 349 -26.51 9.35 0.12
C VAL A 349 -27.61 9.77 1.09
N GLU A 350 -27.99 11.05 1.11
CA GLU A 350 -29.14 11.51 1.89
C GLU A 350 -30.37 10.68 1.50
N ARG A 351 -30.84 9.84 2.44
CA ARG A 351 -32.15 9.16 2.37
C ARG A 351 -33.25 9.98 3.06
N SER A 352 -33.13 11.31 3.08
CA SER A 352 -34.17 12.24 3.57
C SER A 352 -33.86 13.62 3.00
N GLN A 353 -34.71 14.28 2.22
CA GLN A 353 -36.14 14.47 2.40
C GLN A 353 -36.89 14.15 1.11
N ARG A 354 -37.96 13.36 1.24
CA ARG A 354 -39.14 13.50 0.38
C ARG A 354 -39.70 14.91 0.60
N THR A 355 -39.08 15.92 0.01
CA THR A 355 -39.89 16.88 -0.72
C THR A 355 -40.64 16.03 -1.73
N THR A 356 -41.95 16.09 -1.73
CA THR A 356 -42.82 15.53 -2.77
C THR A 356 -42.55 16.22 -4.12
N GLU A 357 -41.31 16.17 -4.59
CA GLU A 357 -41.03 16.06 -6.01
C GLU A 357 -41.11 14.57 -6.31
N HIS A 358 -42.16 14.21 -7.04
CA HIS A 358 -42.41 12.86 -7.50
C HIS A 358 -41.11 12.22 -7.97
N THR A 359 -40.66 11.18 -7.26
CA THR A 359 -39.72 10.19 -7.78
C THR A 359 -40.41 9.45 -8.93
N PHE A 360 -40.49 10.09 -10.10
CA PHE A 360 -40.96 9.47 -11.33
C PHE A 360 -39.87 8.53 -11.84
N GLY A 361 -40.00 7.23 -11.54
CA GLY A 361 -40.00 6.17 -12.53
C GLY A 361 -38.87 6.03 -13.56
N ASN A 362 -37.61 6.42 -13.29
CA ASN A 362 -36.57 6.28 -14.31
C ASN A 362 -36.21 4.82 -14.66
N ASN A 363 -36.36 3.84 -13.76
CA ASN A 363 -36.09 2.43 -14.13
C ASN A 363 -37.21 1.85 -15.00
N GLU A 364 -38.48 2.03 -14.61
CA GLU A 364 -39.63 1.51 -15.37
C GLU A 364 -39.77 2.18 -16.75
N ASP A 365 -39.65 3.52 -16.81
CA ASP A 365 -39.78 4.23 -18.08
C ASP A 365 -38.60 3.95 -19.02
N GLN A 366 -37.39 3.73 -18.48
CA GLN A 366 -36.23 3.29 -19.25
C GLN A 366 -36.38 1.83 -19.71
N GLN A 367 -36.94 0.94 -18.88
CA GLN A 367 -37.24 -0.45 -19.28
C GLN A 367 -38.33 -0.50 -20.35
N ILE A 368 -39.43 0.24 -20.19
CA ILE A 368 -40.49 0.36 -21.20
C ILE A 368 -39.92 1.00 -22.47
N GLY A 369 -39.04 1.99 -22.34
CA GLY A 369 -38.33 2.62 -23.45
C GLY A 369 -37.44 1.66 -24.22
N SER A 370 -36.57 0.92 -23.51
CA SER A 370 -35.70 -0.10 -24.11
C SER A 370 -36.50 -1.21 -24.80
N LEU A 371 -37.57 -1.69 -24.15
CA LEU A 371 -38.48 -2.67 -24.74
C LEU A 371 -39.19 -2.12 -25.99
N LEU A 372 -39.56 -0.83 -26.00
CA LEU A 372 -40.16 -0.19 -27.17
C LEU A 372 -39.17 -0.13 -28.35
N ILE A 373 -37.89 0.19 -28.09
CA ILE A 373 -36.85 0.19 -29.14
C ILE A 373 -36.67 -1.22 -29.71
N GLU A 374 -36.57 -2.23 -28.85
CA GLU A 374 -36.36 -3.63 -29.24
C GLU A 374 -37.55 -4.21 -30.01
N MET A 375 -38.77 -3.93 -29.57
CA MET A 375 -39.95 -4.33 -30.33
C MET A 375 -39.96 -3.68 -31.71
N GLU A 376 -39.57 -2.42 -31.83
CA GLU A 376 -39.58 -1.72 -33.11
C GLU A 376 -38.45 -2.15 -34.05
N SER A 377 -37.30 -2.60 -33.54
CA SER A 377 -36.24 -3.19 -34.38
C SER A 377 -36.61 -4.56 -34.93
N ILE A 378 -37.45 -5.33 -34.23
CA ILE A 378 -37.89 -6.68 -34.62
C ILE A 378 -39.17 -6.66 -35.50
N LYS A 379 -39.84 -5.50 -35.60
CA LYS A 379 -41.11 -5.34 -36.33
C LYS A 379 -41.04 -5.80 -37.78
N GLU A 380 -40.09 -5.26 -38.54
CA GLU A 380 -39.98 -5.56 -39.97
C GLU A 380 -39.58 -7.02 -40.23
N PRO A 381 -38.59 -7.61 -39.51
CA PRO A 381 -38.33 -9.06 -39.58
C PRO A 381 -39.56 -9.91 -39.27
N MET A 382 -40.33 -9.58 -38.24
CA MET A 382 -41.48 -10.38 -37.82
C MET A 382 -42.68 -10.26 -38.77
N GLU A 383 -42.92 -9.06 -39.33
CA GLU A 383 -43.91 -8.86 -40.40
C GLU A 383 -43.52 -9.63 -41.67
N LYS A 384 -42.23 -9.68 -42.01
CA LYS A 384 -41.71 -10.49 -43.13
C LYS A 384 -41.87 -11.98 -42.87
N LEU A 385 -41.55 -12.47 -41.67
CA LEU A 385 -41.78 -13.87 -41.27
C LEU A 385 -43.27 -14.24 -41.40
N SER A 386 -44.16 -13.40 -40.88
CA SER A 386 -45.61 -13.63 -40.96
C SER A 386 -46.15 -13.61 -42.39
N ARG A 387 -45.66 -12.72 -43.26
CA ARG A 387 -46.22 -12.53 -44.61
C ARG A 387 -45.57 -13.43 -45.67
N ALA A 388 -44.29 -13.76 -45.52
CA ALA A 388 -43.53 -14.48 -46.54
C ALA A 388 -43.22 -15.93 -46.15
N VAL A 389 -42.95 -16.20 -44.87
CA VAL A 389 -42.48 -17.52 -44.42
C VAL A 389 -43.65 -18.41 -43.95
N VAL A 390 -44.62 -17.86 -43.22
CA VAL A 390 -45.80 -18.63 -42.77
C VAL A 390 -46.56 -19.28 -43.94
N PRO A 391 -46.87 -18.58 -45.07
CA PRO A 391 -47.56 -19.22 -46.19
C PRO A 391 -46.75 -20.31 -46.89
N LEU A 392 -45.42 -20.21 -46.89
CA LEU A 392 -44.55 -21.26 -47.44
C LEU A 392 -44.52 -22.49 -46.54
N LEU A 393 -44.51 -22.28 -45.22
CA LEU A 393 -44.58 -23.36 -44.23
C LEU A 393 -45.95 -24.01 -44.20
N GLU A 394 -47.04 -23.30 -44.46
CA GLU A 394 -48.39 -23.90 -44.55
C GLU A 394 -48.46 -25.03 -45.59
N ILE A 395 -47.62 -24.96 -46.64
CA ILE A 395 -47.55 -25.96 -47.71
C ILE A 395 -46.63 -27.12 -47.33
N SER A 396 -45.51 -26.84 -46.66
CA SER A 396 -44.43 -27.83 -46.41
C SER A 396 -44.46 -28.46 -45.02
N ASP A 397 -44.85 -27.72 -43.98
CA ASP A 397 -44.97 -28.17 -42.59
C ASP A 397 -46.05 -27.34 -41.85
N PRO A 398 -47.32 -27.82 -41.87
CA PRO A 398 -48.43 -27.13 -41.23
C PRO A 398 -48.27 -26.93 -39.72
N VAL A 399 -47.53 -27.81 -39.04
CA VAL A 399 -47.30 -27.71 -37.59
C VAL A 399 -46.35 -26.55 -37.32
N LEU A 400 -45.24 -26.46 -38.04
CA LEU A 400 -44.29 -25.36 -37.89
C LEU A 400 -44.90 -24.01 -38.34
N ALA A 401 -45.74 -24.02 -39.36
CA ALA A 401 -46.50 -22.85 -39.79
C ALA A 401 -47.40 -22.31 -38.68
N SER A 402 -48.09 -23.20 -37.94
CA SER A 402 -48.92 -22.83 -36.80
C SER A 402 -48.11 -22.21 -35.66
N THR A 403 -46.95 -22.77 -35.33
CA THR A 403 -46.04 -22.23 -34.32
C THR A 403 -45.50 -20.86 -34.71
N MET A 404 -45.09 -20.68 -35.96
CA MET A 404 -44.60 -19.39 -36.48
C MET A 404 -45.71 -18.33 -36.51
N ARG A 405 -46.93 -18.70 -36.86
CA ARG A 405 -48.09 -17.80 -36.82
C ARG A 405 -48.40 -17.34 -35.40
N ASN A 406 -48.35 -18.26 -34.43
CA ASN A 406 -48.54 -17.94 -33.02
C ASN A 406 -47.43 -17.04 -32.48
N ALA A 407 -46.18 -17.26 -32.88
CA ALA A 407 -45.05 -16.41 -32.50
C ALA A 407 -45.19 -14.98 -33.05
N ALA A 408 -45.59 -14.83 -34.32
CA ALA A 408 -45.83 -13.52 -34.94
C ALA A 408 -47.03 -12.80 -34.28
N ALA A 409 -48.10 -13.52 -33.96
CA ALA A 409 -49.26 -12.97 -33.24
C ALA A 409 -48.88 -12.53 -31.81
N GLY A 410 -48.14 -13.35 -31.07
CA GLY A 410 -47.67 -13.01 -29.72
C GLY A 410 -46.73 -11.80 -29.72
N TYR A 411 -45.83 -11.69 -30.70
CA TYR A 411 -45.03 -10.48 -30.90
C TYR A 411 -45.92 -9.24 -31.13
N ALA A 412 -46.96 -9.34 -31.97
CA ALA A 412 -47.85 -8.22 -32.26
C ALA A 412 -48.60 -7.74 -31.00
N GLU A 413 -49.06 -8.66 -30.15
CA GLU A 413 -49.69 -8.36 -28.86
C GLU A 413 -48.74 -7.67 -27.88
N ILE A 414 -47.50 -8.18 -27.77
CA ILE A 414 -46.46 -7.57 -26.93
C ILE A 414 -46.13 -6.17 -27.45
N ALA A 415 -45.93 -6.00 -28.75
CA ALA A 415 -45.64 -4.70 -29.35
C ALA A 415 -46.79 -3.69 -29.14
N GLN A 416 -48.04 -4.13 -29.23
CA GLN A 416 -49.20 -3.28 -28.93
C GLN A 416 -49.25 -2.89 -27.44
N THR A 417 -48.98 -3.84 -26.55
CA THR A 417 -48.95 -3.61 -25.10
C THR A 417 -47.84 -2.64 -24.72
N THR A 418 -46.64 -2.84 -25.25
CA THR A 418 -45.48 -1.94 -25.05
C THR A 418 -45.75 -0.54 -25.57
N ARG A 419 -46.37 -0.38 -26.76
CA ARG A 419 -46.79 0.95 -27.26
C ARG A 419 -47.83 1.61 -26.37
N ARG A 420 -48.76 0.84 -25.81
CA ARG A 420 -49.77 1.35 -24.87
C ARG A 420 -49.12 1.84 -23.58
N LEU A 421 -48.20 1.07 -23.02
CA LEU A 421 -47.41 1.46 -21.83
C LEU A 421 -46.59 2.72 -22.09
N ALA A 422 -45.91 2.79 -23.24
CA ALA A 422 -45.15 3.96 -23.65
C ALA A 422 -46.03 5.21 -23.78
N ARG A 423 -47.22 5.10 -24.41
CA ARG A 423 -48.18 6.21 -24.52
C ARG A 423 -48.69 6.67 -23.14
N MET A 424 -49.05 5.74 -22.26
CA MET A 424 -49.49 6.05 -20.89
C MET A 424 -48.42 6.79 -20.10
N ARG A 425 -47.13 6.53 -20.39
CA ARG A 425 -45.97 7.17 -19.77
C ARG A 425 -45.42 8.37 -20.56
N LYS A 426 -46.07 8.77 -21.67
CA LYS A 426 -45.64 9.87 -22.56
C LYS A 426 -44.22 9.70 -23.10
N LEU A 427 -43.85 8.46 -23.46
CA LEU A 427 -42.59 8.12 -24.10
C LEU A 427 -42.73 8.22 -25.62
N SER A 428 -41.79 8.88 -26.26
CA SER A 428 -41.67 9.01 -27.72
C SER A 428 -40.26 8.65 -28.18
N LYS A 429 -40.12 8.28 -29.45
CA LYS A 429 -38.80 8.03 -30.05
C LYS A 429 -38.11 9.34 -30.40
N THR A 430 -36.81 9.25 -30.67
CA THR A 430 -36.07 10.36 -31.25
C THR A 430 -36.36 10.59 -32.72
N ASP A 431 -36.70 9.53 -33.47
CA ASP A 431 -36.92 9.55 -34.93
C ASP A 431 -35.71 10.13 -35.71
N LEU A 432 -34.50 9.79 -35.24
CA LEU A 432 -33.22 10.22 -35.81
C LEU A 432 -32.51 9.08 -36.57
N LYS A 433 -33.04 7.85 -36.54
CA LYS A 433 -32.42 6.70 -37.19
C LYS A 433 -32.15 6.97 -38.67
N GLY A 434 -30.88 6.85 -39.05
CA GLY A 434 -30.38 7.08 -40.40
C GLY A 434 -29.84 8.49 -40.65
N GLU A 435 -30.09 9.46 -39.76
CA GLU A 435 -29.58 10.82 -39.86
C GLU A 435 -28.07 10.91 -39.58
N ARG A 436 -27.45 11.94 -40.15
CA ARG A 436 -26.04 12.30 -39.95
C ARG A 436 -25.98 13.57 -39.11
N MET A 437 -25.22 13.54 -38.02
CA MET A 437 -25.15 14.65 -37.08
C MET A 437 -23.82 14.70 -36.35
N GLU A 438 -23.59 15.82 -35.67
CA GLU A 438 -22.41 16.00 -34.84
C GLU A 438 -22.47 15.08 -33.60
N TYR A 439 -21.35 14.47 -33.27
CA TYR A 439 -21.27 13.56 -32.14
C TYR A 439 -21.27 14.32 -30.81
N ASN A 440 -22.34 14.14 -30.03
CA ASN A 440 -22.44 14.63 -28.66
C ASN A 440 -22.49 13.44 -27.68
N PRO A 441 -21.43 13.16 -26.88
CA PRO A 441 -21.44 12.08 -25.90
C PRO A 441 -22.54 12.17 -24.83
N LEU A 442 -23.08 13.38 -24.60
CA LEU A 442 -24.20 13.59 -23.68
C LEU A 442 -25.52 13.06 -24.23
N GLU A 443 -25.70 13.13 -25.55
CA GLU A 443 -26.95 12.78 -26.22
C GLU A 443 -26.87 11.46 -26.97
N HIS A 444 -25.67 10.99 -27.32
CA HIS A 444 -25.45 9.81 -28.15
C HIS A 444 -24.62 8.74 -27.44
N GLU A 445 -24.82 7.48 -27.81
CA GLU A 445 -24.02 6.34 -27.38
C GLU A 445 -23.33 5.72 -28.60
N MET A 446 -21.99 5.74 -28.62
CA MET A 446 -21.20 5.28 -29.76
C MET A 446 -21.04 3.75 -29.74
N ILE A 447 -21.35 3.10 -30.87
CA ILE A 447 -21.17 1.65 -31.06
C ILE A 447 -19.67 1.35 -31.03
N GLY A 448 -19.26 0.46 -30.13
CA GLY A 448 -17.84 0.14 -29.89
C GLY A 448 -17.15 1.04 -28.85
N GLY A 449 -17.89 1.94 -28.19
CA GLY A 449 -17.37 2.85 -27.18
C GLY A 449 -16.88 4.17 -27.77
N HIS A 450 -16.51 5.11 -26.89
CA HIS A 450 -16.06 6.44 -27.32
C HIS A 450 -14.73 6.36 -28.07
N GLN A 451 -14.70 6.89 -29.30
CA GLN A 451 -13.49 7.00 -30.11
C GLN A 451 -13.04 8.47 -30.17
N PRO A 452 -11.82 8.81 -29.71
CA PRO A 452 -11.28 10.16 -29.79
C PRO A 452 -11.15 10.64 -31.24
N GLY A 453 -11.57 11.88 -31.52
CA GLY A 453 -11.42 12.52 -32.84
C GLY A 453 -12.62 12.38 -33.80
N VAL A 454 -13.64 11.59 -33.45
CA VAL A 454 -14.87 11.46 -34.26
C VAL A 454 -15.78 12.66 -34.05
N ARG A 455 -16.04 13.43 -35.12
CA ARG A 455 -16.95 14.60 -35.10
C ARG A 455 -18.29 14.32 -35.75
N SER A 456 -18.33 13.54 -36.82
CA SER A 456 -19.57 13.19 -37.52
C SER A 456 -19.96 11.75 -37.25
N VAL A 457 -21.23 11.53 -36.96
CA VAL A 457 -21.78 10.20 -36.70
C VAL A 457 -23.10 9.99 -37.43
N ARG A 458 -23.38 8.73 -37.76
CA ARG A 458 -24.66 8.28 -38.29
C ARG A 458 -25.44 7.54 -37.21
N VAL A 459 -26.72 7.86 -37.05
CA VAL A 459 -27.60 7.20 -36.08
C VAL A 459 -28.04 5.83 -36.61
N GLU A 460 -27.70 4.76 -35.90
CA GLU A 460 -28.07 3.38 -36.22
C GLU A 460 -29.34 2.93 -35.47
N ARG A 461 -29.58 3.49 -34.27
CA ARG A 461 -30.74 3.18 -33.44
C ARG A 461 -31.28 4.45 -32.81
N ASP A 462 -32.61 4.61 -32.84
CA ASP A 462 -33.27 5.68 -32.12
C ASP A 462 -33.06 5.58 -30.60
N GLY A 463 -33.16 6.73 -29.95
CA GLY A 463 -33.33 6.85 -28.51
C GLY A 463 -34.79 7.00 -28.11
N ILE A 464 -35.02 7.14 -26.80
CA ILE A 464 -36.33 7.40 -26.20
C ILE A 464 -36.29 8.71 -25.46
N ARG A 465 -37.31 9.53 -25.68
CA ARG A 465 -37.51 10.84 -25.05
C ARG A 465 -38.83 10.83 -24.28
N LYS A 466 -38.90 11.67 -23.24
CA LYS A 466 -40.10 11.92 -22.46
C LYS A 466 -40.26 13.40 -22.20
N GLU A 467 -41.49 13.88 -22.35
CA GLU A 467 -41.83 15.28 -22.08
C GLU A 467 -42.26 15.47 -20.62
N PHE A 468 -41.57 16.36 -19.92
CA PHE A 468 -41.80 16.72 -18.52
C PHE A 468 -42.02 18.22 -18.40
N GLY A 469 -43.27 18.65 -18.20
CA GLY A 469 -43.58 20.06 -17.91
C GLY A 469 -43.02 21.05 -18.94
N GLY A 470 -43.05 20.69 -20.23
CA GLY A 470 -42.51 21.51 -21.33
C GLY A 470 -41.02 21.30 -21.63
N LYS A 471 -40.29 20.45 -20.88
CA LYS A 471 -38.91 20.05 -21.18
C LYS A 471 -38.85 18.61 -21.67
N VAL A 472 -38.13 18.37 -22.77
CA VAL A 472 -37.91 17.03 -23.32
C VAL A 472 -36.61 16.46 -22.76
N LYS A 473 -36.67 15.26 -22.16
CA LYS A 473 -35.50 14.55 -21.63
C LYS A 473 -35.29 13.23 -22.37
N THR A 474 -34.07 12.94 -22.78
CA THR A 474 -33.66 11.64 -23.33
C THR A 474 -33.47 10.63 -22.20
N LEU A 475 -34.20 9.52 -22.25
CA LEU A 475 -34.15 8.42 -21.27
C LEU A 475 -33.28 7.26 -21.76
N VAL A 476 -33.28 7.00 -23.06
CA VAL A 476 -32.38 6.03 -23.71
C VAL A 476 -31.68 6.76 -24.85
N LYS A 477 -30.35 6.74 -24.86
CA LYS A 477 -29.58 7.43 -25.90
C LYS A 477 -29.70 6.67 -27.24
N PRO A 478 -29.82 7.38 -28.37
CA PRO A 478 -29.64 6.78 -29.69
C PRO A 478 -28.23 6.19 -29.83
N TRP A 479 -28.13 5.08 -30.56
CA TRP A 479 -26.85 4.49 -30.92
C TRP A 479 -26.35 5.09 -32.21
N VAL A 480 -25.07 5.44 -32.21
CA VAL A 480 -24.43 6.10 -33.34
C VAL A 480 -23.13 5.38 -33.72
N LYS A 481 -22.77 5.44 -35.00
CA LYS A 481 -21.47 4.97 -35.49
C LYS A 481 -20.69 6.11 -36.14
N PRO A 482 -19.35 6.09 -36.11
CA PRO A 482 -18.54 7.03 -36.87
C PRO A 482 -18.96 7.04 -38.34
N GLU A 483 -19.04 8.23 -38.91
CA GLU A 483 -19.11 8.39 -40.37
C GLU A 483 -17.69 8.29 -40.93
N GLU A 484 -17.50 7.47 -41.97
CA GLU A 484 -16.23 7.37 -42.71
C GLU A 484 -15.93 8.64 -43.51
#